data_AF-A0A3A4WAT9-F1
#
_entry.id   AF-A0A3A4WAT9-F1
#
_cell.length_a   1.000
_cell.length_b   1.000
_cell.length_c   1.000
_cell.angle_alpha   90.00
_cell.angle_beta   90.00
_cell.angle_gamma   90.00
#
_symmetry.space_group_name_H-M   'P 1'
#
loop_
_entity.id
_entity.type
_entity.pdbx_description
1 polymer ?
#
loop_
_entity_poly.entity_id
_entity_poly.type
_entity_poly.pdbx_seq_one_letter_code
_entity_poly.pdbx_strand_id
1 'polypeptide(L)'
;MRYCSRTDVGRVRDKNEDAVYADGTLFAVADGMGGHRGGEVASSIAIKLLEQNVAASPPGSDLQQVLKEAVLHAHQEIYRQAYESGLTGMGTTLTAAVVDGDKLVVAHIGDSRAYLYRNGRLMQLTHDDSLVAEMVREGQLTKEQAAVHPSRHMLTQALGTGDSVSVSVMTHQLREGDVVLLCTDGLTAMLSDSQIERAMAEEDNPKKLCARLVQEAAAAGGMDNVSVAVLDFKGSAPFESAASMSRGGGRRATRVVALVLIPLALLVAVAFAGLYLYLNSTYYLGFSSDGQVTIFRGVPGSFAGLSYSRVYRKTGVQRDQLWPNSRRRVEENSVVGDLETVLAAVGRLELVAPPLDETPAPEEPGPETPRPELPPGHPPTDSTPTPQQPV
;
A
#
# COMPACT_ATOMS: atom_id res chain seq x y z
N MET A 1 -32.94 -9.02 -5.97
CA MET A 1 -32.34 -8.61 -4.70
C MET A 1 -32.81 -7.20 -4.34
N ARG A 2 -32.97 -6.88 -3.05
CA ARG A 2 -33.26 -5.51 -2.57
C ARG A 2 -32.12 -5.08 -1.65
N TYR A 3 -31.77 -3.80 -1.64
CA TYR A 3 -30.69 -3.31 -0.78
C TYR A 3 -30.84 -1.85 -0.37
N CYS A 4 -30.05 -1.44 0.62
CA CYS A 4 -29.84 -0.05 1.01
C CYS A 4 -28.46 0.14 1.65
N SER A 5 -28.00 1.38 1.64
CA SER A 5 -26.97 1.86 2.55
C SER A 5 -27.45 3.16 3.19
N ARG A 6 -26.98 3.42 4.41
CA ARG A 6 -27.24 4.68 5.11
C ARG A 6 -26.12 4.96 6.08
N THR A 7 -25.77 6.24 6.22
CA THR A 7 -24.83 6.74 7.22
C THR A 7 -25.40 7.98 7.89
N ASP A 8 -25.05 8.22 9.14
CA ASP A 8 -25.44 9.39 9.93
C ASP A 8 -24.28 9.78 10.85
N VAL A 9 -24.10 11.08 11.06
CA VAL A 9 -23.02 11.61 11.90
C VAL A 9 -23.20 11.27 13.38
N GLY A 10 -24.41 10.93 13.79
CA GLY A 10 -24.77 10.75 15.19
C GLY A 10 -25.18 12.07 15.84
N ARG A 11 -25.09 12.13 17.16
CA ARG A 11 -25.51 13.29 17.97
C ARG A 11 -24.34 14.04 18.58
N VAL A 12 -23.21 13.36 18.78
CA VAL A 12 -22.07 13.89 19.54
C VAL A 12 -20.91 14.29 18.62
N ARG A 13 -20.71 13.61 17.49
CA ARG A 13 -19.60 13.91 16.57
C ARG A 13 -19.94 15.12 15.69
N ASP A 14 -18.92 15.91 15.37
CA ASP A 14 -19.06 17.07 14.46
C ASP A 14 -18.97 16.67 12.98
N LYS A 15 -18.30 15.56 12.69
CA LYS A 15 -18.00 15.07 11.35
C LYS A 15 -18.29 13.59 11.26
N ASN A 16 -18.58 13.16 10.04
CA ASN A 16 -18.74 11.77 9.70
C ASN A 16 -17.44 11.25 9.10
N GLU A 17 -16.76 10.37 9.81
CA GLU A 17 -15.54 9.68 9.38
C GLU A 17 -15.84 8.28 8.82
N ASP A 18 -17.09 7.83 8.91
CA ASP A 18 -17.53 6.61 8.25
C ASP A 18 -17.69 6.77 6.74
N ALA A 19 -17.47 5.68 6.02
CA ALA A 19 -17.86 5.52 4.63
C ALA A 19 -18.70 4.24 4.45
N VAL A 20 -19.71 4.31 3.57
CA VAL A 20 -20.60 3.19 3.27
C VAL A 20 -20.88 3.07 1.78
N TYR A 21 -20.95 1.84 1.28
CA TYR A 21 -21.22 1.53 -0.12
C TYR A 21 -22.17 0.35 -0.27
N ALA A 22 -23.05 0.42 -1.27
CA ALA A 22 -23.96 -0.66 -1.66
C ALA A 22 -24.44 -0.45 -3.11
N ASP A 23 -24.15 -1.41 -4.00
CA ASP A 23 -24.58 -1.35 -5.41
C ASP A 23 -25.45 -2.56 -5.86
N GLY A 24 -25.65 -3.53 -4.97
CA GLY A 24 -26.38 -4.78 -5.24
C GLY A 24 -25.47 -6.00 -5.41
N THR A 25 -24.18 -5.79 -5.66
CA THR A 25 -23.14 -6.83 -5.78
C THR A 25 -22.13 -6.69 -4.65
N LEU A 26 -21.61 -5.48 -4.44
CA LEU A 26 -20.67 -5.11 -3.40
C LEU A 26 -21.38 -4.27 -2.32
N PHE A 27 -21.07 -4.61 -1.07
CA PHE A 27 -21.51 -3.91 0.12
C PHE A 27 -20.30 -3.67 1.00
N ALA A 28 -20.16 -2.48 1.57
CA ALA A 28 -19.06 -2.20 2.48
C ALA A 28 -19.38 -1.09 3.47
N VAL A 29 -18.80 -1.21 4.66
CA VAL A 29 -18.73 -0.17 5.69
C VAL A 29 -17.28 -0.02 6.14
N ALA A 30 -16.87 1.20 6.42
CA ALA A 30 -15.55 1.54 6.91
C ALA A 30 -15.71 2.64 7.94
N ASP A 31 -15.22 2.41 9.16
CA ASP A 31 -15.14 3.42 10.22
C ASP A 31 -13.72 3.99 10.26
N GLY A 32 -13.63 5.27 9.89
CA GLY A 32 -12.39 6.01 9.79
C GLY A 32 -11.93 6.54 11.13
N MET A 33 -10.67 6.32 11.45
CA MET A 33 -10.02 6.85 12.65
C MET A 33 -8.77 7.67 12.31
N GLY A 34 -8.42 8.56 13.23
CA GLY A 34 -7.25 9.43 13.13
C GLY A 34 -7.68 10.89 13.23
N GLY A 35 -7.07 11.62 14.17
CA GLY A 35 -7.43 13.00 14.46
C GLY A 35 -7.40 13.92 13.23
N HIS A 36 -8.10 15.06 13.32
CA HIS A 36 -8.30 16.04 12.26
C HIS A 36 -9.21 15.58 11.10
N ARG A 37 -8.63 15.08 9.99
CA ARG A 37 -9.33 14.59 8.79
C ARG A 37 -8.83 13.21 8.36
N GLY A 38 -8.01 12.56 9.19
CA GLY A 38 -7.41 11.27 8.85
C GLY A 38 -8.46 10.19 8.63
N GLY A 39 -9.46 10.10 9.53
CA GLY A 39 -10.51 9.10 9.45
C GLY A 39 -11.32 9.18 8.16
N GLU A 40 -11.91 10.35 7.86
CA GLU A 40 -12.67 10.63 6.63
C GLU A 40 -11.90 10.21 5.35
N VAL A 41 -10.61 10.53 5.29
CA VAL A 41 -9.77 10.23 4.13
C VAL A 41 -9.50 8.73 4.04
N ALA A 42 -9.16 8.07 5.15
CA ALA A 42 -8.87 6.65 5.19
C ALA A 42 -10.07 5.79 4.78
N SER A 43 -11.24 6.02 5.37
CA SER A 43 -12.46 5.26 5.07
C SER A 43 -12.89 5.45 3.61
N SER A 44 -12.78 6.67 3.08
CA SER A 44 -13.06 6.98 1.68
C SER A 44 -12.12 6.26 0.70
N ILE A 45 -10.81 6.19 1.01
CA ILE A 45 -9.83 5.47 0.20
C ILE A 45 -10.15 3.97 0.20
N ALA A 46 -10.46 3.40 1.36
CA ALA A 46 -10.76 1.98 1.50
C ALA A 46 -11.95 1.57 0.60
N ILE A 47 -13.07 2.28 0.70
CA ILE A 47 -14.27 2.00 -0.12
C ILE A 47 -13.98 2.18 -1.61
N LYS A 48 -13.32 3.27 -2.00
CA LYS A 48 -13.03 3.57 -3.40
C LYS A 48 -12.14 2.52 -4.04
N LEU A 49 -11.06 2.11 -3.37
CA LEU A 49 -10.17 1.09 -3.91
C LEU A 49 -10.86 -0.27 -3.95
N LEU A 50 -11.64 -0.62 -2.93
CA LEU A 50 -12.42 -1.85 -2.94
C LEU A 50 -13.35 -1.92 -4.17
N GLU A 51 -14.11 -0.86 -4.44
CA GLU A 51 -14.97 -0.74 -5.63
C GLU A 51 -14.17 -0.94 -6.93
N GLN A 52 -13.04 -0.24 -7.08
CA GLN A 52 -12.21 -0.31 -8.28
C GLN A 52 -11.63 -1.71 -8.54
N ASN A 53 -11.11 -2.37 -7.51
CA ASN A 53 -10.51 -3.70 -7.66
C ASN A 53 -11.58 -4.76 -7.95
N VAL A 54 -12.74 -4.69 -7.29
CA VAL A 54 -13.85 -5.61 -7.56
C VAL A 54 -14.40 -5.39 -8.98
N ALA A 55 -14.60 -4.14 -9.41
CA ALA A 55 -15.10 -3.83 -10.75
C ALA A 55 -14.11 -4.19 -11.88
N ALA A 56 -12.80 -4.13 -11.62
CA ALA A 56 -11.75 -4.48 -12.57
C ALA A 56 -11.53 -6.01 -12.69
N SER A 57 -12.13 -6.80 -11.80
CA SER A 57 -11.88 -8.24 -11.74
C SER A 57 -12.53 -8.99 -12.90
N PRO A 58 -11.78 -9.88 -13.61
CA PRO A 58 -12.34 -10.69 -14.68
C PRO A 58 -13.50 -11.57 -14.20
N PRO A 59 -14.51 -11.84 -15.06
CA PRO A 59 -15.55 -12.82 -14.75
C PRO A 59 -14.94 -14.20 -14.42
N GLY A 60 -15.43 -14.84 -13.36
CA GLY A 60 -14.93 -16.15 -12.90
C GLY A 60 -13.65 -16.10 -12.06
N SER A 61 -13.17 -14.90 -11.70
CA SER A 61 -12.09 -14.73 -10.72
C SER A 61 -12.47 -15.30 -9.36
N ASP A 62 -11.47 -15.75 -8.59
CA ASP A 62 -11.69 -16.13 -7.20
C ASP A 62 -11.96 -14.87 -6.36
N LEU A 63 -13.24 -14.65 -6.04
CA LEU A 63 -13.67 -13.49 -5.27
C LEU A 63 -13.01 -13.40 -3.89
N GLN A 64 -12.64 -14.53 -3.26
CA GLN A 64 -11.93 -14.46 -1.97
C GLN A 64 -10.57 -13.79 -2.15
N GLN A 65 -9.84 -14.16 -3.20
CA GLN A 65 -8.54 -13.58 -3.52
C GLN A 65 -8.69 -12.11 -3.95
N VAL A 66 -9.67 -11.81 -4.81
CA VAL A 66 -9.97 -10.43 -5.24
C VAL A 66 -10.24 -9.51 -4.06
N LEU A 67 -11.14 -9.90 -3.14
CA LEU A 67 -11.42 -9.06 -1.97
C LEU A 67 -10.17 -8.91 -1.09
N LYS A 68 -9.45 -10.01 -0.84
CA LYS A 68 -8.24 -9.96 -0.02
C LYS A 68 -7.19 -9.00 -0.59
N GLU A 69 -6.91 -9.09 -1.89
CA GLU A 69 -5.97 -8.21 -2.57
C GLU A 69 -6.45 -6.76 -2.58
N ALA A 70 -7.74 -6.52 -2.77
CA ALA A 70 -8.33 -5.18 -2.70
C ALA A 70 -8.16 -4.54 -1.32
N VAL A 71 -8.37 -5.31 -0.24
CA VAL A 71 -8.17 -4.83 1.14
C VAL A 71 -6.69 -4.55 1.41
N LEU A 72 -5.77 -5.42 0.95
CA LEU A 72 -4.33 -5.20 1.12
C LEU A 72 -3.82 -3.99 0.32
N HIS A 73 -4.34 -3.78 -0.88
CA HIS A 73 -4.05 -2.59 -1.68
C HIS A 73 -4.57 -1.32 -0.97
N ALA A 74 -5.78 -1.37 -0.40
CA ALA A 74 -6.30 -0.27 0.41
C ALA A 74 -5.42 0.02 1.64
N HIS A 75 -4.96 -1.01 2.36
CA HIS A 75 -4.03 -0.85 3.48
C HIS A 75 -2.76 -0.09 3.06
N GLN A 76 -2.10 -0.53 1.97
CA GLN A 76 -0.87 0.07 1.48
C GLN A 76 -1.05 1.53 1.07
N GLU A 77 -2.16 1.85 0.40
CA GLU A 77 -2.42 3.22 -0.04
C GLU A 77 -2.72 4.15 1.13
N ILE A 78 -3.51 3.70 2.12
CA ILE A 78 -3.79 4.49 3.31
C ILE A 78 -2.50 4.71 4.11
N TYR A 79 -1.69 3.67 4.30
CA TYR A 79 -0.41 3.79 4.99
C TYR A 79 0.53 4.78 4.29
N ARG A 80 0.65 4.69 2.97
CA ARG A 80 1.45 5.62 2.14
C ARG A 80 0.97 7.06 2.29
N GLN A 81 -0.34 7.30 2.19
CA GLN A 81 -0.91 8.64 2.32
C GLN A 81 -0.77 9.21 3.75
N ALA A 82 -0.89 8.36 4.78
CA ALA A 82 -0.67 8.77 6.17
C ALA A 82 0.76 9.30 6.37
N TYR A 83 1.74 8.57 5.81
CA TYR A 83 3.15 8.94 5.86
C TYR A 83 3.45 10.24 5.09
N GLU A 84 2.97 10.37 3.86
CA GLU A 84 3.21 11.54 3.01
C GLU A 84 2.55 12.82 3.55
N SER A 85 1.36 12.68 4.14
CA SER A 85 0.57 13.82 4.64
C SER A 85 0.91 14.18 6.09
N GLY A 86 1.77 13.41 6.76
CA GLY A 86 2.06 13.56 8.18
C GLY A 86 0.86 13.31 9.10
N LEU A 87 -0.16 12.59 8.61
CA LEU A 87 -1.38 12.26 9.36
C LEU A 87 -1.14 11.00 10.19
N THR A 88 -0.34 11.12 11.25
CA THR A 88 -0.07 10.01 12.17
C THR A 88 -1.37 9.48 12.78
N GLY A 89 -1.57 8.17 12.71
CA GLY A 89 -2.76 7.51 13.23
C GLY A 89 -3.97 7.52 12.28
N MET A 90 -3.79 7.98 11.04
CA MET A 90 -4.79 7.79 9.98
C MET A 90 -4.98 6.30 9.69
N GLY A 91 -6.22 5.83 9.81
CA GLY A 91 -6.57 4.45 9.54
C GLY A 91 -8.08 4.26 9.46
N THR A 92 -8.51 3.05 9.15
CA THR A 92 -9.94 2.73 9.08
C THR A 92 -10.17 1.26 9.31
N THR A 93 -11.32 0.90 9.89
CA THR A 93 -11.85 -0.46 9.78
C THR A 93 -12.36 -0.70 8.36
N LEU A 94 -12.58 -1.96 7.99
CA LEU A 94 -13.28 -2.30 6.77
C LEU A 94 -14.00 -3.63 6.92
N THR A 95 -15.32 -3.61 6.69
CA THR A 95 -16.12 -4.82 6.50
C THR A 95 -16.79 -4.75 5.14
N ALA A 96 -16.49 -5.73 4.30
CA ALA A 96 -16.93 -5.79 2.92
C ALA A 96 -17.58 -7.14 2.62
N ALA A 97 -18.62 -7.13 1.78
CA ALA A 97 -19.29 -8.33 1.32
C ALA A 97 -19.58 -8.24 -0.19
N VAL A 98 -19.21 -9.29 -0.92
CA VAL A 98 -19.55 -9.45 -2.34
C VAL A 98 -20.46 -10.65 -2.52
N VAL A 99 -21.48 -10.47 -3.35
CA VAL A 99 -22.44 -11.50 -3.72
C VAL A 99 -22.18 -11.95 -5.15
N ASP A 100 -22.04 -13.26 -5.35
CA ASP A 100 -21.97 -13.89 -6.66
C ASP A 100 -22.89 -15.10 -6.71
N GLY A 101 -23.98 -14.99 -7.49
CA GLY A 101 -25.08 -15.94 -7.47
C GLY A 101 -25.69 -16.03 -6.08
N ASP A 102 -25.49 -17.17 -5.42
CA ASP A 102 -25.92 -17.46 -4.04
C ASP A 102 -24.74 -17.52 -3.05
N LYS A 103 -23.53 -17.19 -3.47
CA LYS A 103 -22.34 -17.15 -2.63
C LYS A 103 -22.12 -15.74 -2.09
N LEU A 104 -21.93 -15.63 -0.77
CA LEU A 104 -21.51 -14.41 -0.09
C LEU A 104 -20.05 -14.57 0.33
N VAL A 105 -19.17 -13.67 -0.11
CA VAL A 105 -17.78 -13.58 0.36
C VAL A 105 -17.65 -12.33 1.21
N VAL A 106 -17.20 -12.48 2.45
CA VAL A 106 -17.01 -11.37 3.40
C VAL A 106 -15.52 -11.21 3.69
N ALA A 107 -15.01 -9.99 3.57
CA ALA A 107 -13.67 -9.61 4.01
C ALA A 107 -13.77 -8.59 5.14
N HIS A 108 -12.97 -8.76 6.18
CA HIS A 108 -13.13 -8.01 7.43
C HIS A 108 -11.79 -7.72 8.11
N ILE A 109 -11.69 -6.50 8.64
CA ILE A 109 -10.63 -6.02 9.53
C ILE A 109 -11.19 -4.91 10.44
N GLY A 110 -10.93 -4.98 11.74
CA GLY A 110 -11.41 -4.02 12.75
C GLY A 110 -12.60 -4.55 13.54
N ASP A 111 -13.44 -3.66 14.08
CA ASP A 111 -14.58 -4.01 14.95
C ASP A 111 -15.96 -3.66 14.38
N SER A 112 -16.01 -3.14 13.15
CA SER A 112 -17.23 -3.17 12.33
C SER A 112 -17.73 -4.61 12.16
N ARG A 113 -19.01 -4.81 11.89
CA ARG A 113 -19.60 -6.16 11.89
C ARG A 113 -20.41 -6.48 10.66
N ALA A 114 -20.39 -7.77 10.29
CA ALA A 114 -21.37 -8.34 9.38
C ALA A 114 -22.25 -9.36 10.12
N TYR A 115 -23.56 -9.31 9.86
CA TYR A 115 -24.55 -10.23 10.39
C TYR A 115 -25.34 -10.88 9.26
N LEU A 116 -25.75 -12.13 9.49
CA LEU A 116 -26.73 -12.85 8.69
C LEU A 116 -27.98 -13.09 9.53
N TYR A 117 -29.11 -12.57 9.09
CA TYR A 117 -30.42 -12.87 9.65
C TYR A 117 -31.11 -13.94 8.80
N ARG A 118 -31.38 -15.09 9.43
CA ARG A 118 -32.01 -16.25 8.78
C ARG A 118 -32.93 -16.96 9.76
N ASN A 119 -34.14 -17.30 9.32
CA ASN A 119 -35.13 -18.06 10.09
C ASN A 119 -35.39 -17.48 11.49
N GLY A 120 -35.51 -16.16 11.60
CA GLY A 120 -35.78 -15.51 12.88
C GLY A 120 -34.57 -15.40 13.82
N ARG A 121 -33.35 -15.65 13.33
CA ARG A 121 -32.13 -15.57 14.15
C ARG A 121 -31.08 -14.68 13.50
N LEU A 122 -30.50 -13.80 14.29
CA LEU A 122 -29.33 -13.01 13.94
C LEU A 122 -28.05 -13.79 14.27
N MET A 123 -27.15 -13.90 13.30
CA MET A 123 -25.83 -14.53 13.46
C MET A 123 -24.74 -13.56 13.05
N GLN A 124 -23.83 -13.22 13.95
CA GLN A 124 -22.62 -12.47 13.60
C GLN A 124 -21.70 -13.37 12.76
N LEU A 125 -21.23 -12.85 11.63
CA LEU A 125 -20.30 -13.53 10.73
C LEU A 125 -18.85 -13.19 11.07
N THR A 126 -18.59 -11.92 11.38
CA THR A 126 -17.24 -11.41 11.67
C THR A 126 -16.84 -11.60 13.13
N HIS A 127 -15.55 -11.44 13.42
CA HIS A 127 -15.02 -11.39 14.78
C HIS A 127 -14.25 -10.10 14.93
N ASP A 128 -14.60 -9.29 15.93
CA ASP A 128 -13.99 -7.99 16.14
C ASP A 128 -12.48 -8.13 16.43
N ASP A 129 -11.67 -7.35 15.71
CA ASP A 129 -10.25 -7.15 15.96
C ASP A 129 -10.05 -6.05 17.01
N SER A 130 -10.52 -6.30 18.23
CA SER A 130 -10.36 -5.40 19.38
C SER A 130 -9.74 -6.13 20.58
N LEU A 131 -9.06 -5.37 21.44
CA LEU A 131 -8.41 -5.92 22.63
C LEU A 131 -9.41 -6.65 23.54
N VAL A 132 -10.60 -6.08 23.71
CA VAL A 132 -11.63 -6.69 24.55
C VAL A 132 -12.21 -7.96 23.93
N ALA A 133 -12.31 -8.04 22.60
CA ALA A 133 -12.74 -9.25 21.91
C ALA A 133 -11.71 -10.39 22.06
N GLU A 134 -10.41 -10.06 22.03
CA GLU A 134 -9.33 -11.01 22.32
C GLU A 134 -9.38 -11.50 23.78
N MET A 135 -9.52 -10.59 24.74
CA MET A 135 -9.67 -10.96 26.16
C MET A 135 -10.89 -11.87 26.41
N VAL A 136 -12.01 -11.64 25.73
CA VAL A 136 -13.18 -12.52 25.82
C VAL A 136 -12.87 -13.90 25.25
N ARG A 137 -12.18 -13.96 24.10
CA ARG A 137 -11.80 -15.20 23.43
C ARG A 137 -10.86 -16.06 24.29
N GLU A 138 -9.97 -15.41 25.03
CA GLU A 138 -9.06 -16.05 25.99
C GLU A 138 -9.72 -16.39 27.33
N GLY A 139 -11.01 -16.06 27.52
CA GLY A 139 -11.74 -16.30 28.75
C GLY A 139 -11.37 -15.38 29.91
N GLN A 140 -10.64 -14.28 29.64
CA GLN A 140 -10.29 -13.27 30.63
C GLN A 140 -11.48 -12.35 30.97
N LEU A 141 -12.36 -12.11 29.99
CA LEU A 141 -13.57 -11.31 30.15
C LEU A 141 -14.81 -12.09 29.68
N THR A 142 -15.95 -11.77 30.28
CA THR A 142 -17.27 -12.08 29.72
C THR A 142 -17.67 -11.04 28.68
N LYS A 143 -18.64 -11.36 27.80
CA LYS A 143 -19.16 -10.40 26.81
C LYS A 143 -19.74 -9.15 27.48
N GLU A 144 -20.41 -9.33 28.61
CA GLU A 144 -21.02 -8.27 29.39
C GLU A 144 -19.97 -7.34 30.00
N GLN A 145 -18.84 -7.88 30.47
CA GLN A 145 -17.72 -7.09 30.98
C GLN A 145 -17.00 -6.34 29.84
N ALA A 146 -16.81 -6.97 28.68
CA ALA A 146 -16.17 -6.34 27.53
C ALA A 146 -16.95 -5.09 27.05
N ALA A 147 -18.29 -5.14 27.06
CA ALA A 147 -19.14 -4.05 26.61
C ALA A 147 -18.95 -2.74 27.40
N VAL A 148 -18.57 -2.82 28.68
CA VAL A 148 -18.36 -1.65 29.56
C VAL A 148 -16.89 -1.38 29.87
N HIS A 149 -15.97 -2.12 29.24
CA HIS A 149 -14.55 -2.04 29.53
C HIS A 149 -13.97 -0.67 29.08
N PRO A 150 -13.05 -0.06 29.86
CA PRO A 150 -12.44 1.23 29.51
C PRO A 150 -11.72 1.22 28.15
N SER A 151 -11.13 0.07 27.80
CA SER A 151 -10.38 -0.12 26.55
C SER A 151 -11.20 -0.77 25.43
N ARG A 152 -12.53 -0.72 25.47
CA ARG A 152 -13.39 -1.36 24.45
C ARG A 152 -13.18 -0.83 23.03
N HIS A 153 -12.67 0.39 22.90
CA HIS A 153 -12.38 1.07 21.63
C HIS A 153 -10.97 0.81 21.08
N MET A 154 -10.16 -0.02 21.74
CA MET A 154 -8.80 -0.30 21.28
C MET A 154 -8.79 -1.44 20.26
N LEU A 155 -8.50 -1.09 19.01
CA LEU A 155 -8.35 -2.04 17.91
C LEU A 155 -6.98 -2.74 17.94
N THR A 156 -6.98 -4.03 17.60
CA THR A 156 -5.77 -4.83 17.39
C THR A 156 -5.37 -4.88 15.92
N GLN A 157 -6.30 -4.63 14.99
CA GLN A 157 -6.06 -4.55 13.55
C GLN A 157 -6.91 -3.45 12.92
N ALA A 158 -6.32 -2.70 11.99
CA ALA A 158 -7.01 -1.76 11.12
C ALA A 158 -6.18 -1.45 9.87
N LEU A 159 -6.83 -0.92 8.82
CA LEU A 159 -6.14 -0.47 7.62
C LEU A 159 -5.38 0.82 7.87
N GLY A 160 -4.23 0.98 7.20
CA GLY A 160 -3.35 2.14 7.40
C GLY A 160 -2.53 2.12 8.69
N THR A 161 -2.83 1.24 9.64
CA THR A 161 -2.09 1.13 10.90
C THR A 161 -1.06 -0.01 10.83
N GLY A 162 0.22 0.30 11.09
CA GLY A 162 1.31 -0.67 11.08
C GLY A 162 1.74 -1.12 9.69
N ASP A 163 2.85 -1.87 9.62
CA ASP A 163 3.49 -2.27 8.35
C ASP A 163 2.78 -3.45 7.65
N SER A 164 1.97 -4.20 8.39
CA SER A 164 1.26 -5.37 7.87
C SER A 164 -0.07 -5.56 8.59
N VAL A 165 -1.06 -6.06 7.87
CA VAL A 165 -2.40 -6.40 8.40
C VAL A 165 -2.79 -7.83 8.07
N SER A 166 -3.58 -8.43 8.95
CA SER A 166 -4.21 -9.73 8.72
C SER A 166 -5.69 -9.54 8.38
N VAL A 167 -6.08 -9.88 7.15
CA VAL A 167 -7.47 -9.76 6.68
C VAL A 167 -8.20 -11.08 6.86
N SER A 168 -9.33 -11.05 7.56
CA SER A 168 -10.23 -12.19 7.68
C SER A 168 -11.10 -12.30 6.44
N VAL A 169 -11.10 -13.46 5.77
CA VAL A 169 -11.97 -13.73 4.60
C VAL A 169 -12.77 -14.99 4.84
N MET A 170 -14.07 -14.90 4.67
CA MET A 170 -15.01 -15.98 4.91
C MET A 170 -16.05 -16.08 3.79
N THR A 171 -16.65 -17.25 3.66
CA THR A 171 -17.64 -17.53 2.62
C THR A 171 -18.86 -18.19 3.22
N HIS A 172 -20.04 -17.71 2.82
CA HIS A 172 -21.33 -18.23 3.24
C HIS A 172 -22.23 -18.49 2.03
N GLN A 173 -23.07 -19.51 2.17
CA GLN A 173 -24.11 -19.82 1.20
C GLN A 173 -25.38 -19.05 1.58
N LEU A 174 -25.87 -18.18 0.69
CA LEU A 174 -27.14 -17.48 0.81
C LEU A 174 -28.31 -18.36 0.40
N ARG A 175 -29.47 -18.08 0.99
CA ARG A 175 -30.77 -18.69 0.74
C ARG A 175 -31.78 -17.58 0.56
N GLU A 176 -32.77 -17.81 -0.28
CA GLU A 176 -33.88 -16.87 -0.43
C GLU A 176 -34.50 -16.54 0.94
N GLY A 177 -34.67 -15.25 1.21
CA GLY A 177 -35.14 -14.72 2.48
C GLY A 177 -34.04 -14.33 3.47
N ASP A 178 -32.78 -14.63 3.18
CA ASP A 178 -31.66 -14.15 3.99
C ASP A 178 -31.53 -12.62 3.90
N VAL A 179 -31.21 -12.01 5.04
CA VAL A 179 -30.86 -10.60 5.11
C VAL A 179 -29.46 -10.47 5.70
N VAL A 180 -28.56 -9.81 4.97
CA VAL A 180 -27.20 -9.50 5.40
C VAL A 180 -27.15 -8.04 5.83
N LEU A 181 -26.59 -7.77 7.00
CA LEU A 181 -26.36 -6.43 7.54
C LEU A 181 -24.86 -6.24 7.77
N LEU A 182 -24.29 -5.19 7.19
CA LEU A 182 -22.97 -4.67 7.54
C LEU A 182 -23.19 -3.38 8.35
N CYS A 183 -22.43 -3.18 9.43
CA CYS A 183 -22.53 -1.98 10.24
C CYS A 183 -21.21 -1.57 10.89
N THR A 184 -21.04 -0.28 11.13
CA THR A 184 -19.98 0.25 12.01
C THR A 184 -20.32 0.04 13.48
N ASP A 185 -19.34 0.19 14.35
CA ASP A 185 -19.47 -0.01 15.81
C ASP A 185 -20.48 0.98 16.44
N GLY A 186 -20.69 2.15 15.84
CA GLY A 186 -21.68 3.13 16.30
C GLY A 186 -23.11 2.58 16.32
N LEU A 187 -23.41 1.53 15.52
CA LEU A 187 -24.68 0.80 15.65
C LEU A 187 -24.67 -0.09 16.90
N THR A 188 -23.67 -0.95 17.04
CA THR A 188 -23.60 -2.03 18.03
C THR A 188 -23.21 -1.55 19.42
N ALA A 189 -22.63 -0.36 19.53
CA ALA A 189 -22.41 0.35 20.78
C ALA A 189 -23.72 0.89 21.37
N MET A 190 -24.71 1.21 20.52
CA MET A 190 -25.99 1.81 20.92
C MET A 190 -27.13 0.78 20.99
N LEU A 191 -27.09 -0.25 20.13
CA LEU A 191 -28.12 -1.29 20.03
C LEU A 191 -27.50 -2.66 20.29
N SER A 192 -28.12 -3.42 21.19
CA SER A 192 -27.79 -4.83 21.40
C SER A 192 -28.20 -5.70 20.21
N ASP A 193 -27.57 -6.87 20.08
CA ASP A 193 -27.91 -7.87 19.05
C ASP A 193 -29.41 -8.21 19.06
N SER A 194 -30.05 -8.29 20.23
CA SER A 194 -31.49 -8.55 20.34
C SER A 194 -32.37 -7.40 19.83
N GLN A 195 -31.91 -6.16 19.93
CA GLN A 195 -32.61 -5.00 19.34
C GLN A 195 -32.44 -5.01 17.81
N ILE A 196 -31.23 -5.30 17.32
CA ILE A 196 -30.95 -5.44 15.88
C ILE A 196 -31.80 -6.58 15.30
N GLU A 197 -31.82 -7.75 15.94
CA GLU A 197 -32.64 -8.90 15.52
C GLU A 197 -34.13 -8.54 15.44
N ARG A 198 -34.65 -7.82 16.46
CA ARG A 198 -36.04 -7.36 16.45
C ARG A 198 -36.32 -6.40 15.29
N ALA A 199 -35.44 -5.44 15.04
CA ALA A 199 -35.59 -4.51 13.93
C ALA A 199 -35.62 -5.24 12.58
N MET A 200 -34.74 -6.24 12.39
CA MET A 200 -34.69 -7.08 11.19
C MET A 200 -35.91 -8.02 11.07
N ALA A 201 -36.49 -8.44 12.19
CA ALA A 201 -37.70 -9.27 12.21
C ALA A 201 -38.97 -8.49 11.84
N GLU A 202 -39.04 -7.21 12.23
CA GLU A 202 -40.24 -6.39 12.10
C GLU A 202 -40.30 -5.57 10.80
N GLU A 203 -39.17 -5.35 10.13
CA GLU A 203 -39.10 -4.50 8.93
C GLU A 203 -38.53 -5.25 7.71
N ASP A 204 -39.43 -5.64 6.79
CA ASP A 204 -39.06 -6.35 5.55
C ASP A 204 -38.46 -5.41 4.48
N ASN A 205 -38.73 -4.10 4.52
CA ASN A 205 -38.19 -3.19 3.51
C ASN A 205 -36.78 -2.74 3.90
N PRO A 206 -35.72 -3.08 3.12
CA PRO A 206 -34.36 -2.74 3.49
C PRO A 206 -34.17 -1.22 3.69
N LYS A 207 -34.74 -0.37 2.83
CA LYS A 207 -34.59 1.09 2.96
C LYS A 207 -35.16 1.61 4.29
N LYS A 208 -36.30 1.06 4.73
CA LYS A 208 -36.88 1.39 6.03
C LYS A 208 -36.06 0.80 7.17
N LEU A 209 -35.53 -0.41 7.01
CA LEU A 209 -34.65 -1.05 8.00
C LEU A 209 -33.37 -0.24 8.22
N CYS A 210 -32.67 0.16 7.15
CA CYS A 210 -31.51 1.07 7.24
C CYS A 210 -31.88 2.37 7.99
N ALA A 211 -33.02 2.98 7.65
CA ALA A 211 -33.50 4.19 8.30
C ALA A 211 -33.77 3.98 9.80
N ARG A 212 -34.45 2.90 10.14
CA ARG A 212 -34.82 2.52 11.50
C ARG A 212 -33.59 2.26 12.36
N LEU A 213 -32.65 1.42 11.90
CA LEU A 213 -31.44 1.07 12.64
C LEU A 213 -30.62 2.31 13.01
N VAL A 214 -30.38 3.20 12.04
CA VAL A 214 -29.65 4.46 12.24
C VAL A 214 -30.41 5.39 13.20
N GLN A 215 -31.73 5.52 13.05
CA GLN A 215 -32.54 6.37 13.92
C GLN A 215 -32.60 5.84 15.36
N GLU A 216 -32.73 4.53 15.55
CA GLU A 216 -32.75 3.90 16.87
C GLU A 216 -31.39 4.07 17.56
N ALA A 217 -30.27 3.87 16.86
CA ALA A 217 -28.94 4.12 17.43
C ALA A 217 -28.72 5.60 17.79
N ALA A 218 -29.14 6.52 16.91
CA ALA A 218 -29.09 7.95 17.17
C ALA A 218 -30.00 8.39 18.33
N ALA A 219 -31.10 7.66 18.60
CA ALA A 219 -32.00 7.91 19.72
C ALA A 219 -31.51 7.29 21.04
N ALA A 220 -30.75 6.20 20.97
CA ALA A 220 -30.12 5.53 22.12
C ALA A 220 -28.86 6.25 22.64
N GLY A 221 -28.46 7.35 22.01
CA GLY A 221 -27.37 8.22 22.44
C GLY A 221 -26.64 8.86 21.26
N GLY A 222 -26.45 8.11 20.17
CA GLY A 222 -25.74 8.57 18.98
C GLY A 222 -24.34 9.11 19.30
N MET A 223 -23.61 8.35 20.12
CA MET A 223 -22.28 8.75 20.61
C MET A 223 -21.22 8.77 19.51
N ASP A 224 -21.47 8.06 18.41
CA ASP A 224 -20.57 7.94 17.27
C ASP A 224 -21.29 8.09 15.93
N ASN A 225 -20.51 8.11 14.85
CA ASN A 225 -20.99 7.91 13.50
C ASN A 225 -21.65 6.53 13.38
N VAL A 226 -22.73 6.43 12.61
CA VAL A 226 -23.48 5.18 12.47
C VAL A 226 -23.72 4.91 10.99
N SER A 227 -23.15 3.82 10.49
CA SER A 227 -23.28 3.41 9.10
C SER A 227 -23.74 1.98 8.98
N VAL A 228 -24.66 1.74 8.04
CA VAL A 228 -25.24 0.43 7.76
C VAL A 228 -25.40 0.20 6.26
N ALA A 229 -25.13 -1.03 5.82
CA ALA A 229 -25.49 -1.53 4.50
C ALA A 229 -26.28 -2.84 4.65
N VAL A 230 -27.42 -2.94 3.97
CA VAL A 230 -28.29 -4.11 4.04
C VAL A 230 -28.52 -4.68 2.65
N LEU A 231 -28.35 -6.00 2.54
CA LEU A 231 -28.78 -6.82 1.43
C LEU A 231 -29.93 -7.71 1.90
N ASP A 232 -31.05 -7.66 1.18
CA ASP A 232 -32.13 -8.63 1.30
C ASP A 232 -32.15 -9.52 0.05
N PHE A 233 -31.77 -10.78 0.26
CA PHE A 233 -31.54 -11.76 -0.77
C PHE A 233 -32.83 -12.47 -1.15
N LYS A 234 -33.38 -12.10 -2.31
CA LYS A 234 -34.61 -12.70 -2.88
C LYS A 234 -34.32 -13.79 -3.92
N GLY A 235 -33.22 -14.52 -3.75
CA GLY A 235 -32.76 -15.51 -4.73
C GLY A 235 -31.92 -14.92 -5.86
N SER A 236 -31.27 -15.82 -6.61
CA SER A 236 -30.39 -15.45 -7.72
C SER A 236 -31.20 -14.93 -8.91
N ALA A 237 -31.02 -13.65 -9.26
CA ALA A 237 -31.04 -13.33 -10.68
C ALA A 237 -29.75 -13.92 -11.28
N PRO A 238 -29.79 -14.56 -12.46
CA PRO A 238 -28.57 -14.97 -13.16
C PRO A 238 -27.63 -13.78 -13.30
N PHE A 239 -26.32 -14.02 -13.21
CA PHE A 239 -25.29 -13.07 -13.61
C PHE A 239 -25.49 -12.73 -15.10
N GLU A 240 -26.30 -11.71 -15.39
CA GLU A 240 -26.24 -11.04 -16.67
C GLU A 240 -25.03 -10.10 -16.61
N SER A 241 -23.90 -10.62 -17.10
CA SER A 241 -22.84 -9.79 -17.65
C SER A 241 -23.49 -8.70 -18.52
N ALA A 242 -23.00 -7.46 -18.41
CA ALA A 242 -23.43 -6.27 -19.16
C ALA A 242 -23.34 -6.40 -20.70
N ALA A 243 -23.18 -7.61 -21.23
CA ALA A 243 -23.15 -7.97 -22.64
C ALA A 243 -24.50 -8.47 -23.22
N SER A 244 -25.56 -8.73 -22.43
CA SER A 244 -26.84 -9.24 -22.99
C SER A 244 -27.93 -8.18 -23.22
N MET A 245 -27.87 -7.00 -22.60
CA MET A 245 -28.84 -5.92 -22.84
C MET A 245 -28.51 -5.08 -24.09
N SER A 246 -28.48 -5.70 -25.27
CA SER A 246 -28.74 -4.99 -26.54
C SER A 246 -28.95 -5.96 -27.71
N ARG A 247 -30.12 -6.60 -27.77
CA ARG A 247 -30.71 -7.00 -29.06
C ARG A 247 -32.21 -6.72 -29.07
N GLY A 248 -32.59 -5.60 -29.68
CA GLY A 248 -33.99 -5.22 -29.85
C GLY A 248 -34.24 -3.84 -30.47
N GLY A 249 -33.66 -3.58 -31.65
CA GLY A 249 -34.22 -2.72 -32.70
C GLY A 249 -34.55 -1.25 -32.43
N GLY A 250 -33.76 -0.33 -33.00
CA GLY A 250 -34.18 1.05 -33.22
C GLY A 250 -33.06 1.95 -33.72
N ARG A 251 -33.15 2.39 -34.99
CA ARG A 251 -32.13 3.16 -35.72
C ARG A 251 -31.74 4.48 -35.02
N ARG A 252 -30.43 4.80 -35.11
CA ARG A 252 -29.72 6.09 -34.90
C ARG A 252 -28.98 6.26 -33.54
N ALA A 253 -27.65 6.03 -33.54
CA ALA A 253 -26.65 6.84 -32.82
C ALA A 253 -25.23 6.21 -32.88
N THR A 254 -24.62 6.08 -34.06
CA THR A 254 -23.25 5.53 -34.23
C THR A 254 -22.12 6.57 -34.17
N ARG A 255 -22.31 7.73 -33.52
CA ARG A 255 -21.30 8.82 -33.57
C ARG A 255 -20.68 9.30 -32.26
N VAL A 256 -21.09 8.79 -31.08
CA VAL A 256 -20.60 9.35 -29.80
C VAL A 256 -19.58 8.47 -29.06
N VAL A 257 -19.59 7.14 -29.22
CA VAL A 257 -18.65 6.23 -28.51
C VAL A 257 -17.21 6.33 -29.04
N ALA A 258 -17.02 6.67 -30.31
CA ALA A 258 -15.70 6.83 -30.91
C ALA A 258 -14.93 8.08 -30.39
N LEU A 259 -15.64 9.07 -29.80
CA LEU A 259 -15.05 10.34 -29.38
C LEU A 259 -14.30 10.25 -28.04
N VAL A 260 -14.47 9.19 -27.24
CA VAL A 260 -13.82 9.03 -25.92
C VAL A 260 -12.79 7.91 -25.90
N LEU A 261 -13.07 6.79 -26.57
CA LEU A 261 -12.17 5.63 -26.59
C LEU A 261 -10.92 5.85 -27.44
N ILE A 262 -11.04 6.58 -28.55
CA ILE A 262 -9.90 6.91 -29.41
C ILE A 262 -8.88 7.81 -28.70
N PRO A 263 -9.26 8.94 -28.06
CA PRO A 263 -8.28 9.74 -27.33
C PRO A 263 -7.68 9.02 -26.12
N LEU A 264 -8.43 8.15 -25.44
CA LEU A 264 -7.89 7.36 -24.32
C LEU A 264 -6.84 6.34 -24.79
N ALA A 265 -7.12 5.62 -25.89
CA ALA A 265 -6.16 4.71 -26.49
C ALA A 265 -4.92 5.46 -27.02
N LEU A 266 -5.11 6.68 -27.55
CA LEU A 266 -4.01 7.53 -27.98
C LEU A 266 -3.16 8.02 -26.79
N LEU A 267 -3.78 8.33 -25.65
CA LEU A 267 -3.10 8.75 -24.43
C LEU A 267 -2.25 7.62 -23.84
N VAL A 268 -2.78 6.40 -23.81
CA VAL A 268 -2.02 5.19 -23.43
C VAL A 268 -0.87 4.94 -24.40
N ALA A 269 -1.10 5.08 -25.72
CA ALA A 269 -0.04 4.92 -26.72
C ALA A 269 1.06 5.98 -26.58
N VAL A 270 0.71 7.23 -26.27
CA VAL A 270 1.67 8.32 -26.00
C VAL A 270 2.44 8.08 -24.71
N ALA A 271 1.78 7.62 -23.64
CA ALA A 271 2.45 7.26 -22.39
C ALA A 271 3.44 6.10 -22.60
N PHE A 272 3.02 5.08 -23.36
CA PHE A 272 3.87 3.94 -23.70
C PHE A 272 5.03 4.33 -24.63
N ALA A 273 4.78 5.22 -25.61
CA ALA A 273 5.83 5.77 -26.46
C ALA A 273 6.80 6.65 -25.66
N GLY A 274 6.31 7.45 -24.71
CA GLY A 274 7.14 8.25 -23.81
C GLY A 274 8.01 7.38 -22.92
N LEU A 275 7.44 6.31 -22.33
CA LEU A 275 8.20 5.32 -21.56
C LEU A 275 9.21 4.59 -22.44
N TYR A 276 8.84 4.19 -23.65
CA TYR A 276 9.73 3.54 -24.60
C TYR A 276 10.90 4.45 -25.01
N LEU A 277 10.64 5.73 -25.30
CA LEU A 277 11.67 6.72 -25.60
C LEU A 277 12.58 6.97 -24.41
N TYR A 278 12.01 7.08 -23.19
CA TYR A 278 12.77 7.27 -21.95
C TYR A 278 13.70 6.10 -21.63
N LEU A 279 13.19 4.87 -21.76
CA LEU A 279 14.00 3.66 -21.61
C LEU A 279 15.10 3.57 -22.68
N ASN A 280 14.86 4.14 -23.85
CA ASN A 280 15.83 4.16 -24.95
C ASN A 280 16.81 5.35 -24.91
N SER A 281 16.58 6.37 -24.07
CA SER A 281 17.47 7.52 -23.90
C SER A 281 18.37 7.44 -22.68
N THR A 282 18.14 6.48 -21.79
CA THR A 282 18.85 6.35 -20.52
C THR A 282 20.04 5.40 -20.65
N TYR A 283 21.16 5.79 -20.04
CA TYR A 283 22.39 5.01 -19.95
C TYR A 283 22.81 4.89 -18.49
N TYR A 284 23.51 3.81 -18.15
CA TYR A 284 24.13 3.67 -16.84
C TYR A 284 25.48 2.96 -16.93
N LEU A 285 26.26 3.09 -15.86
CA LEU A 285 27.56 2.44 -15.72
C LEU A 285 27.45 1.20 -14.83
N GLY A 286 28.00 0.08 -15.29
CA GLY A 286 28.06 -1.17 -14.51
C GLY A 286 29.24 -2.05 -14.91
N PHE A 287 29.34 -3.24 -14.32
CA PHE A 287 30.32 -4.24 -14.71
C PHE A 287 29.72 -5.26 -15.67
N SER A 288 30.47 -5.59 -16.71
CA SER A 288 30.19 -6.74 -17.57
C SER A 288 30.58 -8.05 -16.87
N SER A 289 30.15 -9.19 -17.41
CA SER A 289 30.46 -10.53 -16.89
C SER A 289 31.96 -10.82 -16.80
N ASP A 290 32.77 -10.15 -17.62
CA ASP A 290 34.23 -10.20 -17.66
C ASP A 290 34.90 -9.20 -16.70
N GLY A 291 34.13 -8.50 -15.86
CA GLY A 291 34.65 -7.57 -14.85
C GLY A 291 35.07 -6.20 -15.40
N GLN A 292 34.79 -5.93 -16.68
CA GLN A 292 35.14 -4.67 -17.33
C GLN A 292 34.04 -3.62 -17.13
N VAL A 293 34.44 -2.38 -16.83
CA VAL A 293 33.51 -1.25 -16.72
C VAL A 293 32.83 -1.03 -18.07
N THR A 294 31.52 -1.06 -18.08
CA THR A 294 30.70 -1.07 -19.30
C THR A 294 29.56 -0.07 -19.18
N ILE A 295 29.33 0.66 -20.26
CA ILE A 295 28.18 1.53 -20.44
C ILE A 295 27.04 0.66 -20.97
N PHE A 296 25.93 0.64 -20.24
CA PHE A 296 24.70 -0.01 -20.63
C PHE A 296 23.68 1.04 -21.07
N ARG A 297 22.85 0.70 -22.06
CA ARG A 297 21.68 1.47 -22.47
C ARG A 297 20.43 0.80 -21.92
N GLY A 298 19.60 1.54 -21.20
CA GLY A 298 18.42 1.06 -20.48
C GLY A 298 18.46 1.41 -19.00
N VAL A 299 17.63 0.72 -18.21
CA VAL A 299 17.57 0.87 -16.75
C VAL A 299 18.26 -0.31 -16.05
N PRO A 300 18.94 -0.10 -14.90
CA PRO A 300 19.55 -1.19 -14.15
C PRO A 300 18.48 -2.09 -13.51
N GLY A 301 18.65 -3.41 -13.64
CA GLY A 301 17.76 -4.43 -13.07
C GLY A 301 17.05 -5.29 -14.13
N SER A 302 16.40 -6.35 -13.65
CA SER A 302 15.52 -7.20 -14.45
C SER A 302 14.11 -7.12 -13.89
N PHE A 303 13.11 -7.08 -14.77
CA PHE A 303 11.70 -7.17 -14.39
C PHE A 303 11.11 -8.39 -15.07
N ALA A 304 10.44 -9.25 -14.30
CA ALA A 304 9.90 -10.53 -14.77
C ALA A 304 10.94 -11.42 -15.51
N GLY A 305 12.19 -11.42 -15.07
CA GLY A 305 13.26 -12.25 -15.64
C GLY A 305 13.86 -11.74 -16.95
N LEU A 306 13.38 -10.63 -17.50
CA LEU A 306 13.92 -9.98 -18.70
C LEU A 306 14.83 -8.82 -18.29
N SER A 307 16.05 -8.79 -18.83
CA SER A 307 16.94 -7.63 -18.69
C SER A 307 16.55 -6.57 -19.72
N TYR A 308 16.25 -5.36 -19.24
CA TYR A 308 15.90 -4.20 -20.09
C TYR A 308 17.11 -3.33 -20.41
N SER A 309 18.32 -3.83 -20.17
CA SER A 309 19.56 -3.16 -20.51
C SER A 309 20.36 -3.93 -21.57
N ARG A 310 21.02 -3.18 -22.45
CA ARG A 310 21.94 -3.74 -23.47
C ARG A 310 23.30 -3.08 -23.33
N VAL A 311 24.36 -3.85 -23.60
CA VAL A 311 25.72 -3.31 -23.66
C VAL A 311 25.78 -2.27 -24.78
N TYR A 312 26.05 -1.02 -24.44
CA TYR A 312 26.27 0.05 -25.41
C TYR A 312 27.75 0.12 -25.80
N ARG A 313 28.64 0.16 -24.81
CA ARG A 313 30.09 0.21 -25.02
C ARG A 313 30.85 -0.33 -23.83
N LYS A 314 31.78 -1.25 -24.08
CA LYS A 314 32.78 -1.65 -23.08
C LYS A 314 33.90 -0.60 -23.02
N THR A 315 34.29 -0.19 -21.82
CA THR A 315 35.45 0.69 -21.62
C THR A 315 36.71 -0.15 -21.49
N GLY A 316 37.90 0.41 -21.70
CA GLY A 316 39.15 -0.32 -21.48
C GLY A 316 39.51 -0.52 -19.99
N VAL A 317 38.69 -0.03 -19.06
CA VAL A 317 38.98 0.01 -17.63
C VAL A 317 38.46 -1.25 -16.94
N GLN A 318 39.35 -1.92 -16.20
CA GLN A 318 39.01 -3.11 -15.42
C GLN A 318 38.59 -2.75 -13.99
N ARG A 319 37.77 -3.61 -13.37
CA ARG A 319 37.24 -3.40 -12.00
C ARG A 319 38.31 -3.17 -10.94
N ASP A 320 39.43 -3.88 -11.06
CA ASP A 320 40.59 -3.82 -10.16
C ASP A 320 41.41 -2.53 -10.31
N GLN A 321 41.36 -1.90 -11.48
CA GLN A 321 42.01 -0.62 -11.76
C GLN A 321 41.30 0.59 -11.14
N LEU A 322 40.09 0.42 -10.60
CA LEU A 322 39.32 1.48 -9.96
C LEU A 322 39.62 1.61 -8.46
N TRP A 323 39.70 2.85 -7.98
CA TRP A 323 39.68 3.15 -6.54
C TRP A 323 38.40 2.61 -5.87
N PRO A 324 38.43 2.23 -4.57
CA PRO A 324 37.30 1.58 -3.89
C PRO A 324 35.97 2.34 -3.98
N ASN A 325 35.99 3.67 -3.85
CA ASN A 325 34.79 4.49 -3.92
C ASN A 325 34.20 4.53 -5.34
N SER A 326 35.05 4.66 -6.37
CA SER A 326 34.64 4.60 -7.78
C SER A 326 34.07 3.24 -8.12
N ARG A 327 34.73 2.16 -7.66
CA ARG A 327 34.29 0.77 -7.85
C ARG A 327 32.89 0.53 -7.28
N ARG A 328 32.63 0.97 -6.04
CA ARG A 328 31.33 0.82 -5.38
C ARG A 328 30.21 1.54 -6.14
N ARG A 329 30.46 2.76 -6.63
CA ARG A 329 29.48 3.53 -7.41
C ARG A 329 29.11 2.86 -8.75
N VAL A 330 30.08 2.21 -9.40
CA VAL A 330 29.84 1.41 -10.62
C VAL A 330 29.05 0.15 -10.27
N GLU A 331 29.36 -0.50 -9.14
CA GLU A 331 28.71 -1.75 -8.70
C GLU A 331 27.25 -1.53 -8.29
N GLU A 332 26.96 -0.41 -7.64
CA GLU A 332 25.61 -0.01 -7.22
C GLU A 332 24.78 0.58 -8.39
N ASN A 333 25.32 0.61 -9.62
CA ASN A 333 24.72 1.27 -10.79
C ASN A 333 24.30 2.72 -10.51
N SER A 334 25.03 3.42 -9.64
CA SER A 334 24.61 4.71 -9.08
C SER A 334 24.82 5.88 -10.07
N VAL A 335 25.32 5.60 -11.27
CA VAL A 335 25.60 6.57 -12.33
C VAL A 335 24.64 6.28 -13.47
N VAL A 336 23.52 7.00 -13.50
CA VAL A 336 22.44 6.88 -14.48
C VAL A 336 22.17 8.25 -15.07
N GLY A 337 22.00 8.35 -16.39
CA GLY A 337 21.73 9.62 -17.06
C GLY A 337 21.74 9.49 -18.58
N ASP A 338 21.86 10.61 -19.29
CA ASP A 338 22.11 10.59 -20.73
C ASP A 338 23.53 10.11 -21.05
N LEU A 339 23.80 9.87 -22.33
CA LEU A 339 25.09 9.34 -22.78
C LEU A 339 26.25 10.27 -22.40
N GLU A 340 26.06 11.59 -22.46
CA GLU A 340 27.11 12.56 -22.16
C GLU A 340 27.47 12.55 -20.66
N THR A 341 26.46 12.48 -19.80
CA THR A 341 26.62 12.36 -18.35
C THR A 341 27.40 11.10 -17.98
N VAL A 342 27.05 9.96 -18.59
CA VAL A 342 27.73 8.68 -18.33
C VAL A 342 29.15 8.68 -18.90
N LEU A 343 29.38 9.24 -20.10
CA LEU A 343 30.73 9.39 -20.66
C LEU A 343 31.62 10.32 -19.82
N ALA A 344 31.07 11.43 -19.32
CA ALA A 344 31.76 12.33 -18.41
C ALA A 344 32.04 11.66 -17.05
N ALA A 345 31.19 10.73 -16.62
CA ALA A 345 31.46 9.91 -15.43
C ALA A 345 32.60 8.91 -15.68
N VAL A 346 32.66 8.28 -16.87
CA VAL A 346 33.78 7.41 -17.27
C VAL A 346 35.11 8.17 -17.25
N GLY A 347 35.14 9.40 -17.79
CA GLY A 347 36.34 10.25 -17.79
C GLY A 347 36.80 10.71 -16.40
N ARG A 348 35.91 10.65 -15.40
CA ARG A 348 36.17 10.98 -13.98
C ARG A 348 36.40 9.74 -13.12
N LEU A 349 36.44 8.55 -13.71
CA LEU A 349 36.83 7.35 -12.99
C LEU A 349 38.28 7.49 -12.56
N GLU A 350 38.49 7.70 -11.27
CA GLU A 350 39.82 7.68 -10.69
C GLU A 350 40.38 6.26 -10.84
N LEU A 351 41.46 6.15 -11.61
CA LEU A 351 42.25 4.93 -11.74
C LEU A 351 43.29 4.89 -10.62
N VAL A 352 43.52 3.70 -10.08
CA VAL A 352 44.66 3.48 -9.20
C VAL A 352 45.92 3.73 -10.02
N ALA A 353 46.82 4.60 -9.51
CA ALA A 353 48.09 4.85 -10.17
C ALA A 353 48.82 3.50 -10.34
N PRO A 354 49.35 3.18 -11.54
CA PRO A 354 50.19 2.01 -11.68
C PRO A 354 51.36 2.13 -10.68
N PRO A 355 51.84 1.02 -10.10
CA PRO A 355 53.06 1.05 -9.31
C PRO A 355 54.19 1.66 -10.16
N LEU A 356 54.94 2.60 -9.56
CA LEU A 356 56.17 3.12 -10.15
C LEU A 356 57.18 1.98 -10.17
N ASP A 357 57.30 1.26 -11.28
CA ASP A 357 58.37 0.29 -11.45
C ASP A 357 59.46 0.80 -12.40
N GLU A 358 60.68 0.60 -11.93
CA GLU A 358 61.98 0.64 -12.61
C GLU A 358 62.69 2.00 -12.75
N THR A 359 63.48 2.30 -11.71
CA THR A 359 64.80 2.94 -11.79
C THR A 359 65.53 2.57 -13.09
N PRO A 360 66.12 3.53 -13.84
CA PRO A 360 66.91 3.18 -15.01
C PRO A 360 68.17 2.41 -14.58
N ALA A 361 68.53 1.39 -15.36
CA ALA A 361 69.74 0.59 -15.24
C ALA A 361 71.02 1.47 -15.21
N PRO A 362 72.11 1.02 -14.55
CA PRO A 362 73.30 1.84 -14.33
C PRO A 362 74.05 2.12 -15.63
N GLU A 363 74.41 3.39 -15.85
CA GLU A 363 75.40 3.80 -16.86
C GLU A 363 76.80 3.23 -16.50
N GLU A 364 77.51 2.74 -17.50
CA GLU A 364 78.91 2.29 -17.41
C GLU A 364 79.86 3.42 -16.91
N PRO A 365 80.99 3.08 -16.26
CA PRO A 365 81.84 4.08 -15.62
C PRO A 365 82.67 4.88 -16.63
N GLY A 366 82.46 6.20 -16.67
CA GLY A 366 83.41 7.19 -17.18
C GLY A 366 84.46 7.56 -16.12
N PRO A 367 85.64 8.10 -16.50
CA PRO A 367 86.84 8.08 -15.67
C PRO A 367 86.82 9.07 -14.49
N GLU A 368 87.49 8.68 -13.41
CA GLU A 368 87.70 9.43 -12.16
C GLU A 368 88.33 10.82 -12.35
N THR A 369 87.99 11.77 -11.46
CA THR A 369 88.90 12.82 -10.94
C THR A 369 88.33 13.39 -9.60
N PRO A 370 89.16 13.91 -8.68
CA PRO A 370 89.09 13.54 -7.26
C PRO A 370 88.49 14.57 -6.28
N ARG A 371 88.16 14.05 -5.09
CA ARG A 371 87.70 14.72 -3.84
C ARG A 371 88.49 15.96 -3.43
N PRO A 372 87.84 16.83 -2.64
CA PRO A 372 88.45 17.38 -1.42
C PRO A 372 87.69 16.96 -0.15
N GLU A 373 88.44 16.47 0.84
CA GLU A 373 88.01 16.30 2.25
C GLU A 373 88.04 17.63 3.00
N LEU A 374 87.23 17.77 4.07
CA LEU A 374 87.46 18.58 5.27
C LEU A 374 86.36 18.23 6.34
N PRO A 375 86.57 18.46 7.66
CA PRO A 375 86.73 17.41 8.67
C PRO A 375 85.67 17.45 9.81
N PRO A 376 85.73 16.55 10.83
CA PRO A 376 84.62 16.28 11.75
C PRO A 376 84.77 16.88 13.17
N GLY A 377 83.66 16.94 13.91
CA GLY A 377 83.62 16.61 15.35
C GLY A 377 83.22 17.72 16.35
N HIS A 378 82.13 17.46 17.08
CA HIS A 378 81.74 18.11 18.35
C HIS A 378 82.75 17.82 19.49
N PRO A 379 82.68 18.46 20.70
CA PRO A 379 81.79 17.97 21.79
C PRO A 379 81.37 19.10 22.80
N PRO A 380 80.98 18.86 24.09
CA PRO A 380 79.75 19.40 24.70
C PRO A 380 80.02 20.27 25.96
N THR A 381 78.97 20.73 26.68
CA THR A 381 78.83 20.95 28.16
C THR A 381 77.71 21.99 28.42
N ASP A 382 76.63 21.68 29.13
CA ASP A 382 76.40 21.47 30.58
C ASP A 382 76.17 22.79 31.37
N SER A 383 74.93 23.05 31.83
CA SER A 383 74.62 23.78 33.07
C SER A 383 73.14 23.65 33.48
N THR A 384 72.99 23.29 34.74
CA THR A 384 71.88 22.94 35.65
C THR A 384 70.81 24.04 35.92
N PRO A 385 69.73 23.74 36.71
CA PRO A 385 68.38 24.31 36.62
C PRO A 385 68.02 25.28 37.77
N THR A 386 66.81 25.87 37.80
CA THR A 386 65.97 26.14 39.01
C THR A 386 64.53 26.60 38.61
N PRO A 387 63.47 26.32 39.42
CA PRO A 387 62.05 26.40 39.05
C PRO A 387 61.23 27.49 39.80
N GLN A 388 59.99 27.78 39.35
CA GLN A 388 58.82 28.31 40.13
C GLN A 388 57.64 28.55 39.15
N GLN A 389 56.59 27.72 39.13
CA GLN A 389 55.31 27.73 39.89
C GLN A 389 54.31 28.88 39.60
N PRO A 390 52.98 28.59 39.61
CA PRO A 390 51.93 29.39 39.00
C PRO A 390 51.16 30.26 40.00
N VAL A 391 50.44 31.28 39.50
CA VAL A 391 49.24 31.87 40.10
C VAL A 391 48.19 32.03 39.01
#